data_AF-A0A2V5PC74-F1
#
_entry.id   AF-A0A2V5PC74-F1
#
_cell.length_a   1.000
_cell.length_b   1.000
_cell.length_c   1.000
_cell.angle_alpha   90.00
_cell.angle_beta   90.00
_cell.angle_gamma   90.00
#
_symmetry.space_group_name_H-M   'P 1'
#
loop_
_entity.id
_entity.type
_entity.pdbx_description
1 polymer ?
#
loop_
_entity_poly.entity_id
_entity_poly.type
_entity_poly.pdbx_seq_one_letter_code
_entity_poly.pdbx_strand_id
1 'polypeptide(L)'
;MKSAYELAMERLEKASPSLSLTEDQKKEIAEVDSVYRAKIAEKELFLKDQIRKAQGAGKFEEVEPMEKQLASEIRRLQKECEAKKEKLRASFGK
;
A
#
# COMPACT_ATOMS: atom_id res chain seq x y z
N MET A 1 -1.92 17.50 -26.39
CA MET A 1 -1.55 16.42 -27.33
C MET A 1 -1.60 15.14 -26.52
N LYS A 2 -2.50 14.20 -26.83
CA LYS A 2 -2.62 12.95 -26.04
C LYS A 2 -1.37 12.11 -26.26
N SER A 3 -0.89 11.44 -25.21
CA SER A 3 0.23 10.51 -25.28
C SER A 3 -0.15 9.28 -26.10
N ALA A 4 0.82 8.66 -26.77
CA ALA A 4 0.62 7.41 -27.51
C ALA A 4 0.03 6.29 -26.64
N TYR A 5 0.33 6.32 -25.33
CA TYR A 5 -0.22 5.41 -24.35
C TYR A 5 -1.73 5.61 -24.13
N GLU A 6 -2.16 6.86 -24.00
CA GLU A 6 -3.58 7.21 -23.84
C GLU A 6 -4.40 6.80 -25.06
N LEU A 7 -3.82 6.95 -26.26
CA LEU A 7 -4.46 6.54 -27.51
C LEU A 7 -4.59 5.00 -27.64
N ALA A 8 -3.61 4.26 -27.11
CA ALA A 8 -3.63 2.80 -27.11
C ALA A 8 -4.66 2.25 -26.12
N MET A 9 -4.78 2.88 -24.94
CA MET A 9 -5.80 2.53 -23.94
C MET A 9 -7.22 2.83 -24.45
N GLU A 10 -7.43 3.96 -25.14
CA GLU A 10 -8.73 4.32 -25.73
C GLU A 10 -9.21 3.32 -26.79
N ARG A 11 -8.28 2.63 -27.47
CA ARG A 11 -8.60 1.57 -28.46
C ARG A 11 -8.90 0.24 -27.80
N LEU A 12 -8.21 -0.07 -26.71
CA LEU A 12 -8.40 -1.30 -25.93
C LEU A 12 -9.77 -1.30 -25.22
N GLU A 13 -10.16 -0.17 -24.65
CA GLU A 13 -11.48 0.07 -24.04
C GLU A 13 -12.65 -0.18 -25.01
N LYS A 14 -12.48 0.16 -26.30
CA LYS A 14 -13.51 -0.02 -27.33
C LYS A 14 -13.67 -1.46 -27.81
N ALA A 15 -12.65 -2.30 -27.66
CA ALA A 15 -12.60 -3.64 -28.26
C ALA A 15 -13.11 -4.76 -27.32
N SER A 16 -13.03 -4.56 -26.00
CA SER A 16 -13.53 -5.51 -25.02
C SER A 16 -13.94 -4.73 -23.76
N PRO A 17 -15.24 -4.52 -23.50
CA PRO A 17 -15.70 -3.80 -22.32
C PRO A 17 -15.60 -4.72 -21.09
N SER A 18 -14.39 -5.09 -20.71
CA SER A 18 -14.09 -5.31 -19.29
C SER A 18 -14.03 -3.93 -18.64
N LEU A 19 -14.38 -3.81 -17.36
CA LEU A 19 -14.20 -2.58 -16.59
C LEU A 19 -12.70 -2.28 -16.48
N SER A 20 -12.07 -1.79 -17.56
CA SER A 20 -10.72 -1.29 -17.52
C SER A 20 -10.76 0.01 -16.75
N LEU A 21 -10.00 0.06 -15.66
CA LEU A 21 -9.86 1.28 -14.88
C LEU A 21 -9.26 2.37 -15.77
N THR A 22 -9.82 3.57 -15.70
CA THR A 22 -9.22 4.74 -16.34
C THR A 22 -7.85 5.03 -15.74
N GLU A 23 -7.02 5.79 -16.46
CA GLU A 23 -5.69 6.16 -15.93
C GLU A 23 -5.78 6.92 -14.60
N ASP A 24 -6.80 7.74 -14.41
CA ASP A 24 -7.00 8.45 -13.15
C ASP A 24 -7.43 7.51 -12.02
N GLN A 25 -8.30 6.53 -12.29
CA GLN A 25 -8.66 5.49 -11.33
C GLN A 25 -7.46 4.62 -10.93
N LYS A 26 -6.58 4.29 -11.89
CA LYS A 26 -5.32 3.60 -11.60
C LYS A 26 -4.38 4.45 -10.73
N LYS A 27 -4.25 5.74 -11.01
CA LYS A 27 -3.45 6.68 -10.20
C LYS A 27 -3.99 6.78 -8.78
N GLU A 28 -5.31 6.87 -8.59
CA GLU A 28 -5.91 6.92 -7.26
C GLU A 28 -5.62 5.66 -6.44
N ILE A 29 -5.71 4.47 -7.06
CA ILE A 29 -5.31 3.22 -6.40
C ILE A 29 -3.82 3.23 -6.05
N ALA A 30 -2.96 3.66 -6.99
CA ALA A 30 -1.52 3.71 -6.78
C ALA A 30 -1.12 4.71 -5.68
N GLU A 31 -1.85 5.80 -5.53
CA GLU A 31 -1.67 6.75 -4.44
C GLU A 31 -1.99 6.12 -3.08
N VAL A 32 -3.07 5.33 -2.99
CA VAL A 32 -3.37 4.56 -1.77
C VAL A 32 -2.20 3.62 -1.43
N ASP A 33 -1.67 2.89 -2.42
CA ASP A 33 -0.50 2.01 -2.21
C ASP A 33 0.73 2.79 -1.75
N SER A 34 1.01 3.95 -2.36
CA SER A 34 2.14 4.81 -2.00
C SER A 34 2.06 5.30 -0.57
N VAL A 35 0.88 5.79 -0.15
CA VAL A 35 0.62 6.27 1.21
C VAL A 35 0.81 5.15 2.23
N TYR A 36 0.29 3.95 1.97
CA TYR A 36 0.42 2.83 2.90
C TYR A 36 1.85 2.27 2.94
N ARG A 37 2.57 2.26 1.82
CA ARG A 37 3.99 1.92 1.79
C ARG A 37 4.82 2.88 2.64
N ALA A 38 4.54 4.18 2.57
CA ALA A 38 5.21 5.18 3.41
C ALA A 38 4.94 4.94 4.90
N LYS A 39 3.68 4.68 5.27
CA LYS A 39 3.30 4.36 6.67
C LYS A 39 3.99 3.09 7.20
N ILE A 40 4.07 2.05 6.37
CA ILE A 40 4.76 0.81 6.73
C ILE A 40 6.24 1.08 6.95
N ALA A 41 6.89 1.80 6.02
CA ALA A 41 8.31 2.14 6.14
C ALA A 41 8.62 2.96 7.40
N GLU A 42 7.77 3.93 7.74
CA GLU A 42 7.90 4.72 8.97
C GLU A 42 7.83 3.84 10.23
N LYS A 43 6.83 2.94 10.31
CA LYS A 43 6.67 2.01 11.45
C LYS A 43 7.81 1.01 11.55
N GLU A 44 8.25 0.48 10.41
CA GLU A 44 9.41 -0.40 10.35
C GLU A 44 10.67 0.29 10.85
N LEU A 45 10.96 1.50 10.36
CA LEU A 45 12.13 2.25 10.76
C LEU A 45 12.14 2.49 12.27
N PHE A 46 11.00 2.94 12.81
CA PHE A 46 10.84 3.24 14.23
C PHE A 46 11.03 2.00 15.12
N LEU A 47 10.32 0.90 14.85
CA LEU A 47 10.40 -0.30 15.70
C LEU A 47 11.74 -1.04 15.52
N LYS A 48 12.31 -1.07 14.31
CA LYS A 48 13.65 -1.65 14.08
C LYS A 48 14.75 -0.84 14.78
N ASP A 49 14.59 0.47 14.93
CA ASP A 49 15.49 1.29 15.75
C ASP A 49 15.37 0.96 17.24
N GLN A 50 14.13 0.81 17.75
CA GLN A 50 13.91 0.41 19.14
C GLN A 50 14.45 -0.99 19.46
N ILE A 51 14.24 -1.96 18.57
CA ILE A 51 14.78 -3.31 18.72
C ILE A 51 16.31 -3.28 18.80
N ARG A 52 16.97 -2.52 17.91
CA ARG A 52 18.44 -2.36 17.94
C ARG A 52 18.91 -1.72 19.24
N LYS A 53 18.19 -0.73 19.76
CA LYS A 53 18.48 -0.12 21.07
C LYS A 53 18.32 -1.10 22.22
N ALA A 54 17.25 -1.90 22.24
CA ALA A 54 17.02 -2.92 23.26
C ALA A 54 18.11 -4.00 23.24
N GLN A 55 18.49 -4.47 22.05
CA GLN A 55 19.60 -5.42 21.86
C GLN A 55 20.93 -4.84 22.37
N GLY A 56 21.25 -3.58 22.03
CA GLY A 56 22.46 -2.90 22.50
C GLY A 56 22.48 -2.66 24.01
N ALA A 57 21.31 -2.56 24.64
CA ALA A 57 21.16 -2.41 26.09
C ALA A 57 21.08 -3.76 26.83
N GLY A 58 21.17 -4.90 26.14
CA GLY A 58 21.04 -6.24 26.74
C GLY A 58 19.62 -6.62 27.16
N LYS A 59 18.61 -5.87 26.74
CA LYS A 59 17.18 -6.07 27.07
C LYS A 59 16.51 -7.04 26.11
N PHE A 60 17.04 -8.26 26.01
CA PHE A 60 16.58 -9.24 25.02
C PHE A 60 15.13 -9.68 25.25
N GLU A 61 14.64 -9.61 26.49
CA GLU A 61 13.23 -9.85 26.84
C GLU A 61 12.25 -8.87 26.19
N GLU A 62 12.69 -7.65 25.85
CA GLU A 62 11.86 -6.64 25.18
C GLU A 62 11.82 -6.84 23.65
N VAL A 63 12.76 -7.60 23.08
CA VAL A 63 12.92 -7.75 21.62
C VAL A 63 11.78 -8.54 20.99
N GLU A 64 11.46 -9.73 21.51
CA GLU A 64 10.41 -10.59 20.93
C GLU A 64 9.02 -9.91 20.93
N PRO A 65 8.58 -9.24 22.02
CA PRO A 65 7.35 -8.45 22.00
C PRO A 65 7.36 -7.34 20.93
N MET A 66 8.48 -6.63 20.75
CA MET A 66 8.62 -5.58 19.74
C MET A 66 8.55 -6.13 18.31
N GLU A 67 9.14 -7.29 18.05
CA GLU A 67 9.06 -7.96 16.75
C GLU A 67 7.63 -8.43 16.45
N LYS A 68 6.94 -9.00 17.44
CA LYS A 68 5.51 -9.36 17.33
C LYS A 68 4.64 -8.13 17.05
N GLN A 69 4.91 -7.02 17.74
CA GLN A 69 4.23 -5.75 17.51
C GLN A 69 4.46 -5.26 16.08
N LEU A 70 5.71 -5.25 15.61
CA LEU A 70 6.05 -4.83 14.24
C LEU A 70 5.29 -5.67 13.20
N ALA A 71 5.32 -6.99 13.34
CA ALA A 71 4.63 -7.88 12.42
C ALA A 71 3.10 -7.67 12.44
N SER A 72 2.51 -7.39 13.61
CA SER A 72 1.09 -7.07 13.75
C SER A 72 0.73 -5.76 13.03
N GLU A 73 1.50 -4.70 13.25
CA GLU A 73 1.27 -3.38 12.65
C GLU A 73 1.39 -3.42 11.12
N ILE A 74 2.40 -4.10 10.58
CA ILE A 74 2.56 -4.27 9.12
C ILE A 74 1.33 -4.97 8.54
N ARG A 75 0.92 -6.10 9.14
CA ARG A 75 -0.27 -6.85 8.68
C ARG A 75 -1.54 -6.01 8.73
N ARG A 76 -1.70 -5.20 9.78
CA ARG A 76 -2.86 -4.29 9.93
C ARG A 76 -2.86 -3.25 8.81
N LEU A 77 -1.74 -2.58 8.57
CA LEU A 77 -1.61 -1.57 7.52
C LEU A 77 -1.83 -2.14 6.12
N GLN A 78 -1.34 -3.35 5.85
CA GLN A 78 -1.59 -4.06 4.58
C GLN A 78 -3.09 -4.34 4.40
N LYS A 79 -3.77 -4.87 5.43
CA LYS A 79 -5.22 -5.10 5.38
C LYS A 79 -6.01 -3.82 5.16
N GLU A 80 -5.65 -2.73 5.85
CA GLU A 80 -6.28 -1.43 5.65
C GLU A 80 -6.03 -0.88 4.23
N CYS A 81 -4.84 -1.07 3.66
CA CYS A 81 -4.53 -0.71 2.29
C CYS A 81 -5.45 -1.44 1.30
N GLU A 82 -5.52 -2.77 1.41
CA GLU A 82 -6.37 -3.59 0.53
C GLU A 82 -7.84 -3.21 0.67
N ALA A 83 -8.34 -3.07 1.91
CA ALA A 83 -9.73 -2.66 2.15
C ALA A 83 -10.04 -1.27 1.56
N LYS A 84 -9.09 -0.33 1.57
CA LYS A 84 -9.26 0.98 0.94
C LYS A 84 -9.25 0.88 -0.58
N LYS A 85 -8.33 0.11 -1.17
CA LYS A 85 -8.30 -0.11 -2.62
C LYS A 85 -9.57 -0.80 -3.10
N GLU A 86 -10.10 -1.76 -2.35
CA GLU A 86 -11.35 -2.44 -2.67
C GLU A 86 -12.55 -1.47 -2.62
N LYS A 87 -12.67 -0.69 -1.55
CA LYS A 87 -13.71 0.36 -1.45
C LYS A 87 -13.63 1.37 -2.60
N LEU A 88 -12.41 1.78 -2.94
CA LEU A 88 -12.15 2.70 -4.05
C LEU A 88 -12.57 2.08 -5.39
N ARG A 89 -12.18 0.82 -5.66
CA ARG A 89 -12.63 0.08 -6.85
C ARG A 89 -14.16 -0.06 -6.91
N ALA A 90 -14.81 -0.32 -5.78
CA ALA A 90 -16.28 -0.40 -5.72
C ALA A 90 -16.96 0.95 -5.99
N SER A 91 -16.29 2.07 -5.78
CA SER A 91 -16.81 3.41 -6.10
C SER A 91 -16.71 3.76 -7.58
N PHE A 92 -15.86 3.07 -8.35
CA PHE A 92 -15.66 3.34 -9.78
C PHE A 92 -16.75 2.79 -10.69
N GLY A 93 -17.56 1.85 -10.19
CA GLY A 93 -18.70 1.26 -10.91
C GLY A 93 -20.07 1.82 -10.51
N LYS A 94 -20.10 2.90 -9.73
CA LYS A 94 -21.32 3.67 -9.41
C LYS A 94 -21.35 4.94 -10.25
#